data_AF-A0A844ICK0-F1
#
_entry.id   AF-A0A844ICK0-F1
#
_cell.length_a   1.000
_cell.length_b   1.000
_cell.length_c   1.000
_cell.angle_alpha   90.00
_cell.angle_beta   90.00
_cell.angle_gamma   90.00
#
_symmetry.space_group_name_H-M   'P 1'
#
loop_
_entity.id
_entity.type
_entity.pdbx_description
1 polymer ?
#
loop_
_entity_poly.entity_id
_entity_poly.type
_entity_poly.pdbx_seq_one_letter_code
_entity_poly.pdbx_strand_id
1 'polypeptide(L)'
;MSTTLKEFLEACETLGTLRLIVTSSAAVLEARGKIEKLFYAELPKGKYANMHTEGFEFHLNMDMIQKVKFETGEAKRGNFTTYAIRFLDAEEKPALSLFLQWGKPGEYEPGQVEAWQLLKEKYGEIWQPLAL
;
A
#
# COMPACT_ATOMS: atom_id res chain seq x y z
N MET A 1 -0.17 -5.01 18.30
CA MET A 1 1.31 -4.87 18.32
C MET A 1 1.65 -3.48 17.81
N SER A 2 2.65 -2.83 18.39
CA SER A 2 3.13 -1.53 17.94
C SER A 2 4.34 -1.73 17.01
N THR A 3 4.26 -1.24 15.78
CA THR A 3 5.28 -1.40 14.72
C THR A 3 5.36 -0.12 13.91
N THR A 4 6.48 0.09 13.22
CA THR A 4 6.70 1.30 12.43
C THR A 4 6.11 1.16 11.03
N LEU A 5 5.75 2.30 10.41
CA LEU A 5 5.32 2.30 9.02
C LEU A 5 6.44 1.81 8.07
N LYS A 6 7.69 2.09 8.42
CA LYS A 6 8.86 1.63 7.68
C LYS A 6 8.90 0.11 7.56
N GLU A 7 8.83 -0.61 8.70
CA GLU A 7 8.84 -2.08 8.73
C GLU A 7 7.66 -2.68 7.96
N PHE A 8 6.49 -2.03 8.00
CA PHE A 8 5.35 -2.46 7.21
C PHE A 8 5.56 -2.31 5.71
N LEU A 9 6.09 -1.18 5.26
CA LEU A 9 6.38 -0.94 3.85
C LEU A 9 7.43 -1.92 3.33
N GLU A 10 8.45 -2.25 4.13
CA GLU A 10 9.42 -3.31 3.79
C GLU A 10 8.73 -4.68 3.71
N ALA A 11 7.81 -4.99 4.63
CA ALA A 11 7.05 -6.24 4.60
C ALA A 11 6.10 -6.36 3.39
N CYS A 12 5.66 -5.24 2.80
CA CYS A 12 4.84 -5.23 1.59
C CYS A 12 5.56 -5.82 0.36
N GLU A 13 6.89 -6.00 0.38
CA GLU A 13 7.63 -6.71 -0.68
C GLU A 13 7.11 -8.15 -0.87
N THR A 14 6.62 -8.78 0.20
CA THR A 14 6.04 -10.13 0.16
C THR A 14 4.75 -10.23 -0.65
N LEU A 15 4.11 -9.09 -0.96
CA LEU A 15 2.84 -9.04 -1.69
C LEU A 15 3.01 -9.16 -3.21
N GLY A 16 4.22 -9.32 -3.73
CA GLY A 16 4.45 -9.45 -5.16
C GLY A 16 4.02 -8.20 -5.93
N THR A 17 3.43 -8.38 -7.12
CA THR A 17 3.03 -7.24 -7.96
C THR A 17 1.79 -6.54 -7.40
N LEU A 18 1.88 -5.23 -7.26
CA LEU A 18 0.81 -4.36 -6.78
C LEU A 18 0.36 -3.37 -7.85
N ARG A 19 -0.82 -2.81 -7.60
CA ARG A 19 -1.31 -1.58 -8.19
C ARG A 19 -1.28 -0.48 -7.13
N LEU A 20 -0.38 0.48 -7.32
CA LEU A 20 -0.21 1.65 -6.47
C LEU A 20 -1.15 2.74 -6.98
N ILE A 21 -2.05 3.21 -6.12
CA ILE A 21 -3.07 4.20 -6.47
C ILE A 21 -2.91 5.43 -5.60
N VAL A 22 -2.70 6.57 -6.25
CA VAL A 22 -2.68 7.89 -5.61
C VAL A 22 -3.79 8.73 -6.22
N THR A 23 -4.59 9.32 -5.34
CA THR A 23 -5.75 10.13 -5.72
C THR A 23 -5.54 11.55 -5.25
N SER A 24 -5.63 12.50 -6.17
CA SER A 24 -5.71 13.92 -5.85
C SER A 24 -7.17 14.36 -5.77
N SER A 25 -7.41 15.65 -5.58
CA SER A 25 -8.76 16.22 -5.60
C SER A 25 -9.51 16.05 -6.94
N ALA A 26 -8.79 15.80 -8.04
CA ALA A 26 -9.37 15.79 -9.38
C ALA A 26 -8.88 14.65 -10.29
N ALA A 27 -7.87 13.88 -9.87
CA ALA A 27 -7.28 12.83 -10.69
C ALA A 27 -6.93 11.59 -9.85
N VAL A 28 -6.88 10.46 -10.53
CA VAL A 28 -6.38 9.19 -9.99
C VAL A 28 -5.27 8.72 -10.90
N LEU A 29 -4.12 8.38 -10.33
CA LEU A 29 -3.02 7.72 -11.04
C LEU A 29 -2.82 6.33 -10.46
N GLU A 30 -2.78 5.34 -11.34
CA GLU A 30 -2.59 3.94 -10.98
C GLU A 30 -1.33 3.42 -11.68
N ALA A 31 -0.33 2.99 -10.91
CA ALA A 31 0.91 2.41 -11.41
C ALA A 31 1.01 0.93 -11.03
N ARG A 32 1.51 0.10 -11.94
CA ARG A 32 1.78 -1.32 -11.68
C ARG A 32 3.25 -1.49 -11.29
N GLY A 33 3.52 -2.14 -10.15
CA GLY A 33 4.87 -2.42 -9.70
C GLY A 33 4.90 -3.19 -8.39
N LYS A 34 6.08 -3.67 -7.99
CA LYS A 34 6.30 -4.23 -6.65
C LYS A 34 6.71 -3.11 -5.69
N ILE A 35 6.48 -3.30 -4.40
CA ILE A 35 7.15 -2.49 -3.37
C ILE A 35 8.48 -3.17 -3.08
N GLU A 36 9.57 -2.63 -3.58
CA GLU A 36 10.91 -3.20 -3.43
C GLU A 36 11.95 -2.08 -3.52
N LYS A 37 13.18 -2.34 -3.05
CA LYS A 37 14.30 -1.37 -3.13
C LYS A 37 13.93 0.01 -2.59
N LEU A 38 13.12 0.03 -1.52
CA LEU A 38 12.75 1.27 -0.86
C LEU A 38 14.00 1.98 -0.33
N PHE A 39 14.04 3.28 -0.52
CA PHE A 39 15.03 4.14 0.13
C PHE A 39 14.33 5.25 0.89
N TYR A 40 14.96 5.68 1.99
CA TYR A 40 14.36 6.60 2.94
C TYR A 40 15.16 7.89 2.99
N ALA A 41 14.46 9.01 3.05
CA ALA A 41 15.06 10.33 3.12
C ALA A 41 14.25 11.23 4.04
N GLU A 42 14.93 12.02 4.85
CA GLU A 42 14.31 13.09 5.64
C GLU A 42 14.43 14.40 4.85
N LEU A 43 13.28 15.03 4.62
CA LEU A 43 13.16 16.30 3.90
C LEU A 43 12.47 17.33 4.82
N PRO A 44 12.52 18.65 4.52
CA PRO A 44 11.88 19.66 5.36
C PRO A 44 10.38 19.45 5.63
N LYS A 45 9.72 18.65 4.79
CA LYS A 45 8.28 18.34 4.89
C LYS A 45 7.98 17.02 5.62
N GLY A 46 8.99 16.25 6.01
CA GLY A 46 8.82 15.00 6.74
C GLY A 46 9.77 13.88 6.29
N LYS A 47 9.56 12.69 6.85
CA LYS A 47 10.28 11.45 6.55
C LYS A 47 9.60 10.71 5.40
N TYR A 48 10.33 10.46 4.32
CA TYR A 48 9.80 9.86 3.10
C TYR A 48 10.29 8.42 2.90
N ALA A 49 9.37 7.55 2.47
CA ALA A 49 9.68 6.30 1.79
C ALA A 49 9.59 6.51 0.28
N ASN A 50 10.59 6.02 -0.46
CA ASN A 50 10.74 6.32 -1.87
C ASN A 50 11.09 5.06 -2.67
N MET A 51 10.71 5.05 -3.95
CA MET A 51 11.08 4.02 -4.90
C MET A 51 11.24 4.63 -6.29
N HIS A 52 12.23 4.14 -7.04
CA HIS A 52 12.47 4.53 -8.42
C HIS A 52 12.46 3.29 -9.32
N THR A 53 11.70 3.35 -10.41
CA THR A 53 11.62 2.33 -11.44
C THR A 53 11.70 2.98 -12.82
N GLU A 54 11.90 2.19 -13.88
CA GLU A 54 11.86 2.73 -15.25
C GLU A 54 10.51 3.36 -15.61
N GLY A 55 9.41 2.88 -15.01
CA GLY A 55 8.05 3.30 -15.37
C GLY A 55 7.44 4.38 -14.49
N PHE A 56 7.90 4.52 -13.24
CA PHE A 56 7.38 5.51 -12.30
C PHE A 56 8.33 5.75 -11.12
N GLU A 57 8.16 6.91 -10.48
CA GLU A 57 8.70 7.21 -9.16
C GLU A 57 7.58 7.29 -8.13
N PHE A 58 7.90 6.88 -6.91
CA PHE A 58 6.98 6.85 -5.78
C PHE A 58 7.61 7.54 -4.59
N HIS A 59 6.82 8.40 -3.94
CA HIS A 59 7.19 9.11 -2.72
C HIS A 59 6.00 9.12 -1.76
N LEU A 60 6.22 8.63 -0.55
CA LEU A 60 5.23 8.64 0.52
C LEU A 60 5.81 9.39 1.72
N ASN A 61 5.20 10.52 2.09
CA ASN A 61 5.48 11.17 3.37
C ASN A 61 4.87 10.32 4.49
N MET A 62 5.71 9.60 5.22
CA MET A 62 5.29 8.65 6.24
C MET A 62 4.67 9.37 7.45
N ASP A 63 5.10 10.59 7.75
CA ASP A 63 4.59 11.37 8.89
C ASP A 63 3.13 11.77 8.72
N MET A 64 2.63 11.76 7.47
CA MET A 64 1.25 12.11 7.16
C MET A 64 0.28 10.93 7.34
N ILE A 65 0.77 9.71 7.56
CA ILE A 65 -0.07 8.51 7.64
C ILE A 65 -0.44 8.23 9.09
N GLN A 66 -1.73 8.33 9.39
CA GLN A 66 -2.27 8.12 10.74
C GLN A 66 -2.76 6.69 10.96
N LYS A 67 -3.19 6.02 9.90
CA LYS A 67 -3.81 4.69 10.00
C LYS A 67 -3.55 3.89 8.73
N VAL A 68 -3.40 2.59 8.90
CA VAL A 68 -3.37 1.63 7.80
C VAL A 68 -4.54 0.66 7.98
N LYS A 69 -5.25 0.39 6.88
CA LYS A 69 -6.43 -0.48 6.87
C LYS A 69 -6.36 -1.49 5.74
N PHE A 70 -6.53 -2.75 6.08
CA PHE A 70 -6.74 -3.84 5.13
C PHE A 70 -8.22 -3.88 4.74
N GLU A 71 -8.51 -3.97 3.44
CA GLU A 71 -9.87 -4.04 2.92
C GLU A 71 -9.99 -5.13 1.85
N THR A 72 -11.10 -5.86 1.88
CA THR A 72 -11.57 -6.60 0.70
C THR A 72 -12.71 -5.82 0.06
N GLY A 73 -12.84 -5.93 -1.25
CA GLY A 73 -13.91 -5.29 -2.01
C GLY A 73 -14.31 -6.14 -3.20
N GLU A 74 -15.37 -5.75 -3.88
CA GLU A 74 -15.80 -6.37 -5.12
C GLU A 74 -15.41 -5.46 -6.30
N ALA A 75 -14.74 -6.04 -7.30
CA ALA A 75 -14.37 -5.30 -8.49
C ALA A 75 -15.64 -4.85 -9.24
N LYS A 76 -15.73 -3.54 -9.55
CA LYS A 76 -16.85 -2.95 -10.30
C LYS A 76 -17.13 -3.61 -11.65
N ARG A 77 -16.13 -4.30 -12.22
CA ARG A 77 -16.22 -5.07 -13.46
C ARG A 77 -15.56 -6.42 -13.25
N GLY A 78 -16.26 -7.49 -13.57
CA GLY A 78 -15.72 -8.85 -13.54
C GLY A 78 -16.06 -9.69 -12.31
N ASN A 79 -16.79 -9.14 -11.33
CA ASN A 79 -17.34 -9.86 -10.16
C ASN A 79 -16.29 -10.74 -9.44
N PHE A 80 -15.16 -10.13 -9.06
CA PHE A 80 -14.10 -10.79 -8.31
C PHE A 80 -13.65 -9.96 -7.11
N THR A 81 -13.12 -10.64 -6.10
CA THR A 81 -12.63 -10.00 -4.87
C THR A 81 -11.35 -9.24 -5.14
N THR A 82 -11.28 -7.98 -4.71
CA THR A 82 -10.07 -7.16 -4.66
C THR A 82 -9.53 -7.09 -3.24
N TYR A 83 -8.21 -7.10 -3.09
CA TYR A 83 -7.52 -6.99 -1.81
C TYR A 83 -6.72 -5.69 -1.79
N ALA A 84 -6.99 -4.83 -0.80
CA ALA A 84 -6.43 -3.50 -0.70
C ALA A 84 -5.80 -3.25 0.66
N ILE A 85 -4.81 -2.36 0.67
CA ILE A 85 -4.23 -1.74 1.86
C ILE A 85 -4.34 -0.23 1.67
N ARG A 86 -5.07 0.43 2.57
CA ARG A 86 -5.27 1.88 2.57
C ARG A 86 -4.35 2.53 3.60
N PHE A 87 -3.65 3.57 3.19
CA PHE A 87 -2.86 4.43 4.07
C PHE A 87 -3.63 5.74 4.21
N LEU A 88 -4.19 5.97 5.39
CA LEU A 88 -5.09 7.07 5.66
C LEU A 88 -4.37 8.23 6.33
N ASP A 89 -4.70 9.45 5.90
CA ASP A 89 -4.25 10.69 6.52
C ASP A 89 -5.08 11.06 7.76
N ALA A 90 -4.81 12.25 8.33
CA ALA A 90 -5.53 12.76 9.50
C ALA A 90 -7.01 13.09 9.24
N GLU A 91 -7.44 13.18 7.98
CA GLU A 91 -8.83 13.37 7.59
C GLU A 91 -9.53 12.03 7.29
N GLU A 92 -8.88 10.90 7.60
CA GLU A 92 -9.33 9.54 7.27
C GLU A 92 -9.49 9.32 5.75
N LYS A 93 -8.80 10.11 4.93
CA LYS A 93 -8.79 9.98 3.47
C LYS A 93 -7.60 9.13 3.02
N PRO A 94 -7.75 8.28 1.98
CA PRO A 94 -6.65 7.48 1.48
C PRO A 94 -5.63 8.35 0.75
N ALA A 95 -4.47 8.58 1.38
CA ALA A 95 -3.31 9.20 0.75
C ALA A 95 -2.62 8.25 -0.24
N LEU A 96 -2.67 6.95 0.03
CA LEU A 96 -2.19 5.87 -0.83
C LEU A 96 -3.10 4.66 -0.69
N SER A 97 -3.32 3.94 -1.80
CA SER A 97 -3.89 2.59 -1.78
C SER A 97 -3.02 1.63 -2.55
N LEU A 98 -2.73 0.47 -1.95
CA LEU A 98 -2.06 -0.64 -2.60
C LEU A 98 -3.06 -1.76 -2.82
N PHE A 99 -3.28 -2.14 -4.07
CA PHE A 99 -4.09 -3.31 -4.42
C PHE A 99 -3.18 -4.44 -4.87
N LEU A 100 -3.52 -5.68 -4.50
CA LEU A 100 -2.91 -6.82 -5.17
C LEU A 100 -3.22 -6.73 -6.67
N GLN A 101 -2.19 -6.77 -7.52
CA GLN A 101 -2.38 -6.70 -8.95
C GLN A 101 -2.83 -8.07 -9.46
N TRP A 102 -4.01 -8.11 -10.07
CA TRP A 102 -4.48 -9.30 -10.78
C TRP A 102 -3.98 -9.34 -12.23
N GLY A 103 -3.84 -10.55 -12.79
CA GLY A 103 -3.65 -10.78 -14.21
C GLY A 103 -4.99 -10.73 -14.94
N LYS A 104 -5.64 -11.89 -15.09
CA LYS A 104 -7.06 -11.96 -15.47
C LYS A 104 -7.95 -11.61 -14.26
N PRO A 105 -9.23 -11.27 -14.47
CA PRO A 105 -10.16 -11.00 -13.37
C PRO A 105 -10.13 -12.09 -12.29
N GLY A 106 -9.73 -11.73 -11.07
CA GLY A 106 -9.64 -12.64 -9.92
C GLY A 106 -8.40 -13.54 -9.87
N GLU A 107 -7.52 -13.51 -10.87
CA GLU A 107 -6.29 -14.31 -10.88
C GLU A 107 -5.12 -13.50 -10.30
N TYR A 108 -4.62 -13.94 -9.14
CA TYR A 108 -3.48 -13.37 -8.41
C TYR A 108 -2.21 -14.21 -8.58
N GLU A 109 -1.06 -13.64 -8.23
CA GLU A 109 0.20 -14.40 -8.22
C GLU A 109 0.15 -15.54 -7.18
N PRO A 110 0.85 -16.67 -7.38
CA PRO A 110 0.88 -17.76 -6.41
C PRO A 110 1.34 -17.29 -5.02
N GLY A 111 0.54 -17.56 -3.98
CA GLY A 111 0.85 -17.18 -2.60
C GLY A 111 0.55 -15.71 -2.25
N GLN A 112 0.09 -14.90 -3.21
CA GLN A 112 -0.07 -13.47 -3.03
C GLN A 112 -1.20 -13.10 -2.08
N VAL A 113 -2.34 -13.79 -2.18
CA VAL A 113 -3.50 -13.56 -1.30
C VAL A 113 -3.18 -14.06 0.10
N GLU A 114 -2.49 -15.19 0.22
CA GLU A 114 -2.02 -15.75 1.48
C GLU A 114 -1.05 -14.79 2.17
N ALA A 115 -0.09 -14.22 1.45
CA ALA A 115 0.83 -13.21 1.97
C ALA A 115 0.07 -11.97 2.48
N TRP A 116 -0.97 -11.53 1.77
CA TRP A 116 -1.83 -10.43 2.23
C TRP A 116 -2.56 -10.76 3.52
N GLN A 117 -3.11 -11.98 3.66
CA GLN A 117 -3.76 -12.42 4.90
C GLN A 117 -2.76 -12.49 6.06
N LEU A 118 -1.54 -13.01 5.83
CA LEU A 118 -0.49 -13.09 6.84
C LEU A 118 -0.04 -11.70 7.31
N LEU A 119 0.07 -10.71 6.41
CA LEU A 119 0.32 -9.33 6.81
C LEU A 119 -0.86 -8.76 7.62
N LYS A 120 -2.10 -9.01 7.20
CA LYS A 120 -3.29 -8.57 7.95
C LYS A 120 -3.33 -9.18 9.35
N GLU A 121 -3.01 -10.46 9.50
CA GLU A 121 -2.95 -11.13 10.80
C GLU A 121 -1.83 -10.58 11.69
N LYS A 122 -0.65 -10.32 11.10
CA LYS A 122 0.51 -9.79 11.83
C LYS A 122 0.31 -8.35 12.32
N TYR A 123 -0.21 -7.47 11.47
CA TYR A 123 -0.32 -6.04 11.76
C TYR A 123 -1.69 -5.65 12.33
N GLY A 124 -2.73 -6.44 12.06
CA GLY A 124 -4.12 -6.14 12.36
C GLY A 124 -4.85 -5.57 11.15
N GLU A 125 -6.17 -5.81 11.08
CA GLU A 125 -7.03 -5.30 10.00
C GLU A 125 -7.03 -3.77 9.92
N ILE A 126 -6.99 -3.12 11.08
CA ILE A 126 -6.79 -1.69 11.24
C ILE A 126 -5.70 -1.48 12.28
N TRP A 127 -4.67 -0.70 11.96
CA TRP A 127 -3.60 -0.38 12.89
C TRP A 127 -3.05 1.03 12.64
N GLN A 128 -2.38 1.56 13.65
CA GLN A 128 -1.76 2.89 13.62
C GLN A 128 -0.24 2.73 13.69
N PRO A 129 0.53 3.38 12.81
CA PRO A 129 1.98 3.41 12.93
C PRO A 129 2.42 4.00 14.27
N LEU A 130 3.49 3.46 14.84
CA LEU A 130 4.25 4.20 15.84
C LEU A 130 4.81 5.47 15.20
N ALA A 131 4.91 6.54 16.00
CA ALA A 131 5.67 7.72 15.62
C ALA A 131 7.10 7.29 15.23
N LEU A 132 7.55 7.78 14.08
CA LEU A 132 8.90 7.55 13.54
C LEU A 132 9.95 8.36 14.29
#